data_AF-A0A957EEI0-F1
#
_entry.id   AF-A0A957EEI0-F1
#
_cell.length_a   1.000
_cell.length_b   1.000
_cell.length_c   1.000
_cell.angle_alpha   90.00
_cell.angle_beta   90.00
_cell.angle_gamma   90.00
#
_symmetry.space_group_name_H-M   'P 1'
#
loop_
_entity.id
_entity.type
_entity.pdbx_description
1 polymer ?
#
loop_
_entity_poly.entity_id
_entity_poly.type
_entity_poly.pdbx_seq_one_letter_code
_entity_poly.pdbx_strand_id
1 'polypeptide(L)' 'MVTAVRVIPVPNKEAGEFVSFGGLFGESAIAQVRNAGQSSRFVNFGGKIPAPIHSLKN' A
#
# COMPACT_ATOMS: atom_id res chain seq x y z
N MET A 1 -2.04 -5.75 -18.27
CA MET A 1 -2.67 -5.63 -16.93
C MET A 1 -2.22 -4.31 -16.33
N VAL A 2 -3.13 -3.51 -15.79
CA VAL A 2 -2.80 -2.24 -15.12
C VAL A 2 -3.05 -2.43 -13.63
N THR A 3 -2.15 -1.92 -12.80
CA THR A 3 -2.29 -1.93 -11.35
C THR A 3 -2.32 -0.50 -10.85
N ALA A 4 -3.29 -0.17 -10.00
CA ALA A 4 -3.43 1.13 -9.35
C ALA A 4 -3.75 0.93 -7.87
N VAL A 5 -3.22 1.80 -7.01
CA VAL A 5 -3.38 1.73 -5.55
C VAL A 5 -3.87 3.07 -5.02
N ARG A 6 -4.84 3.04 -4.10
CA ARG A 6 -5.34 4.20 -3.35
C ARG A 6 -5.20 3.93 -1.86
N VAL A 7 -4.53 4.82 -1.14
CA VAL A 7 -4.39 4.78 0.32
C VAL A 7 -5.24 5.89 0.91
N ILE A 8 -6.08 5.57 1.90
CA ILE A 8 -6.96 6.53 2.57
C ILE A 8 -6.60 6.58 4.05
N PRO A 9 -5.89 7.63 4.52
CA PRO A 9 -5.63 7.80 5.94
C PRO A 9 -6.92 8.23 6.67
N VAL A 10 -7.18 7.63 7.81
CA VAL A 10 -8.34 7.95 8.65
C VAL A 10 -7.83 8.42 10.01
N PRO A 11 -7.66 9.74 10.22
CA PRO A 11 -7.11 10.26 11.46
C PRO A 11 -8.01 9.93 12.65
N ASN A 12 -7.39 9.74 13.82
CA ASN A 12 -8.05 9.42 15.09
C ASN A 12 -8.80 8.07 15.10
N LYS A 13 -8.44 7.14 14.21
CA LYS A 13 -8.90 5.75 14.24
C LYS A 13 -7.74 4.77 14.21
N GLU A 14 -7.98 3.59 14.74
CA GLU A 14 -7.03 2.49 14.86
C GLU A 14 -7.33 1.34 13.89
N ALA A 15 -6.36 0.45 13.72
CA ALA A 15 -6.53 -0.75 12.90
C ALA A 15 -7.59 -1.68 13.49
N GLY A 16 -8.41 -2.26 12.62
CA GLY A 16 -9.55 -3.11 13.01
C GLY A 16 -10.84 -2.35 13.27
N GLU A 17 -10.81 -1.02 13.44
CA GLU A 17 -12.01 -0.21 13.43
C GLU A 17 -12.61 -0.10 12.03
N PHE A 18 -13.90 0.25 11.97
CA PHE A 18 -14.60 0.54 10.72
C PHE A 18 -14.66 2.05 10.44
N VAL A 19 -14.59 2.38 9.15
CA VAL A 19 -14.84 3.72 8.62
C VAL A 19 -15.93 3.64 7.55
N SER A 20 -16.91 4.54 7.66
CA SER A 20 -17.93 4.75 6.63
C SER A 20 -17.60 6.02 5.87
N PHE A 21 -17.36 5.89 4.57
CA PHE A 21 -17.09 7.03 3.68
C PHE A 21 -18.37 7.61 3.07
N GLY A 22 -19.52 6.94 3.31
CA GLY A 22 -20.83 7.32 2.81
C GLY A 22 -21.06 6.97 1.34
N GLY A 23 -22.34 6.84 0.95
CA GLY A 23 -22.81 6.74 -0.43
C GLY A 23 -21.98 5.80 -1.32
N LEU A 24 -21.44 6.35 -2.42
CA LEU A 24 -20.71 5.65 -3.49
C LEU A 24 -19.38 5.02 -3.03
N PHE A 25 -18.78 5.52 -1.94
CA PHE A 25 -17.45 5.07 -1.49
C PHE A 25 -17.52 3.93 -0.46
N GLY A 26 -18.71 3.60 0.02
CA GLY A 26 -18.95 2.45 0.91
C GLY A 26 -18.28 2.59 2.28
N GLU A 27 -18.06 1.43 2.90
CA GLU A 27 -17.42 1.30 4.21
C GLU A 27 -16.34 0.21 4.17
N SER A 28 -15.35 0.33 5.05
CA SER A 28 -14.26 -0.64 5.12
C SER A 28 -13.65 -0.70 6.51
N ALA A 29 -13.03 -1.84 6.82
CA ALA A 29 -12.21 -2.01 8.01
C ALA A 29 -10.82 -1.39 7.77
N ILE A 30 -10.29 -0.70 8.78
CA ILE A 30 -8.98 -0.08 8.72
C ILE A 30 -7.91 -1.15 8.83
N ALA A 31 -7.11 -1.28 7.78
CA ALA A 31 -6.02 -2.25 7.74
C ALA A 31 -4.85 -1.85 8.65
N GLN A 32 -4.25 -2.82 9.34
CA GLN A 32 -3.00 -2.61 10.06
C GLN A 32 -1.83 -2.41 9.08
N VAL A 33 -1.07 -1.33 9.28
CA VAL A 33 0.18 -1.10 8.54
C VAL A 33 1.31 -1.89 9.19
N ARG A 34 1.66 -3.05 8.62
CA ARG A 34 2.77 -3.86 9.11
C ARG A 34 4.10 -3.14 8.87
N ASN A 35 5.02 -3.25 9.84
CA ASN A 35 6.38 -2.69 9.75
C ASN A 35 6.40 -1.18 9.41
N ALA A 36 5.46 -0.41 9.97
CA ALA A 36 5.40 1.03 9.76
C ALA A 36 6.75 1.69 10.08
N GLY A 37 7.23 2.53 9.15
CA GLY A 37 8.50 3.26 9.28
C GLY A 37 9.77 2.48 8.91
N GLN A 38 9.69 1.16 8.68
CA GLN A 38 10.88 0.32 8.44
C GLN A 38 11.37 0.35 6.97
N SER A 39 10.58 0.89 6.05
CA SER A 39 10.89 0.90 4.61
C SER A 39 11.75 2.09 4.15
N SER A 40 12.12 3.00 5.05
CA SER A 40 12.85 4.24 4.72
C SER A 40 14.15 4.00 3.94
N ARG A 41 14.95 3.01 4.37
CA ARG A 41 16.18 2.61 3.69
C ARG A 41 15.94 2.18 2.24
N PHE A 42 14.87 1.42 2.00
CA PHE A 42 14.53 0.91 0.67
C PHE A 42 14.04 2.02 -0.26
N VAL A 43 13.17 2.92 0.23
CA VAL A 43 12.68 4.08 -0.53
C VAL A 43 13.83 5.01 -0.93
N ASN A 44 14.81 5.19 -0.03
CA ASN A 44 15.98 6.05 -0.27
C ASN A 44 16.96 5.50 -1.31
N PHE A 45 16.86 4.23 -1.73
CA PHE A 45 17.71 3.72 -2.81
C PHE A 45 17.46 4.44 -4.14
N GLY A 46 16.24 4.93 -4.38
CA GLY A 46 15.89 5.65 -5.59
C GLY A 46 16.19 4.87 -6.89
N GLY A 47 16.41 5.59 -7.98
CA GLY A 47 16.77 4.99 -9.27
C GLY A 47 15.59 4.35 -10.03
N LYS A 48 15.90 3.41 -10.92
CA LYS A 48 14.91 2.69 -11.73
C LYS A 48 15.00 1.20 -11.44
N ILE A 49 13.85 0.59 -11.11
CA ILE A 49 13.75 -0.88 -11.04
C ILE A 49 13.88 -1.40 -12.47
N PRO A 50 14.87 -2.27 -12.77
CA PRO A 50 15.07 -2.80 -14.11
C PRO A 50 13.87 -3.64 -14.55
N ALA A 51 13.71 -3.80 -15.86
CA ALA A 51 12.70 -4.70 -16.40
C ALA A 51 12.87 -6.12 -15.83
N PRO A 52 11.78 -6.85 -15.55
CA PRO A 52 11.87 -8.24 -15.10
C PRO A 52 12.71 -9.07 -16.07
N ILE A 53 13.75 -9.73 -15.54
CA ILE A 53 14.58 -10.65 -16.33
C ILE A 53 13.78 -11.93 -16.55
N HIS A 54 13.43 -12.21 -17.79
CA HIS A 54 12.71 -13.44 -18.16
C HIS A 54 13.63 -14.64 -18.42
N SER A 55 14.92 -14.57 -18.06
CA SER A 55 15.89 -15.63 -18.33
C SER A 55 16.84 -15.92 -17.16
N LEU A 56 16.43 -16.86 -16.32
CA LEU A 56 17.31 -17.78 -15.57
C LEU A 56 16.80 -19.22 -15.77
N LYS A 57 16.33 -19.53 -16.98
CA LYS A 57 16.11 -20.91 -17.42
C LYS A 57 17.28 -21.27 -18.34
N ASN A 58 18.28 -21.94 -17.78
CA ASN A 58 19.04 -22.94 -18.53
C ASN A 58 18.24 -24.23 -18.45
#